data_AF-A0A968XLC2-F1
#
_entry.id   AF-A0A968XLC2-F1
#
_cell.length_a   1.000
_cell.length_b   1.000
_cell.length_c   1.000
_cell.angle_alpha   90.00
_cell.angle_beta   90.00
_cell.angle_gamma   90.00
#
_symmetry.space_group_name_H-M   'P 1'
#
loop_
_entity.id
_entity.type
_entity.pdbx_description
1 polymer ?
#
loop_
_entity_poly.entity_id
_entity_poly.type
_entity_poly.pdbx_seq_one_letter_code
_entity_poly.pdbx_strand_id
1 'polypeptide(L)'
;MKIKKIFCLVICLLCFGCVSISGQSVFKVQDVLSKPQLAELEQAVNLYWKWDKDEDPNKAIEILESISAKEPDNWVADFWAAYIATQVILINKENTDYLEKSEKLLEKSTQTFSRNPITSATPYFHGLRSLIYRFKSGRFVQLNDRKNYETFRDKAVEELNNGIKLNPENPFLMVLAATDIGNKNQGDSGHILAVVALLEKARNEYKKVTERSPADITYLNEHWISPWLKRLSPPPLTK
;
A
#
# COMPACT_ATOMS: atom_id res chain seq x y z
N MET A 1 19.93 19.62 9.64
CA MET A 1 18.77 18.88 10.19
C MET A 1 17.67 18.78 9.13
N LYS A 2 17.67 17.74 8.27
CA LYS A 2 16.71 17.59 7.13
C LYS A 2 16.25 16.13 6.90
N ILE A 3 16.06 15.33 7.95
CA ILE A 3 15.69 13.90 7.87
C ILE A 3 14.20 13.72 8.23
N LYS A 4 13.30 14.41 7.51
CA LYS A 4 11.83 14.36 7.75
C LYS A 4 10.96 14.21 6.50
N LYS A 5 11.53 14.05 5.29
CA LYS A 5 10.81 14.17 4.01
C LYS A 5 10.88 12.95 3.07
N ILE A 6 11.03 11.71 3.57
CA ILE A 6 11.05 10.54 2.67
C ILE A 6 10.35 9.31 3.27
N PHE A 7 9.02 9.35 3.37
CA PHE A 7 8.16 8.20 3.69
C PHE A 7 6.71 8.42 3.17
N CYS A 8 6.45 8.25 1.87
CA CYS A 8 5.07 8.07 1.38
C CYS A 8 4.98 7.51 -0.07
N LEU A 9 3.80 6.96 -0.39
CA LEU A 9 3.30 6.48 -1.69
C LEU A 9 3.82 5.12 -2.20
N VAL A 10 2.88 4.23 -2.57
CA VAL A 10 3.18 2.95 -3.27
C VAL A 10 2.15 2.60 -4.36
N ILE A 11 0.84 2.67 -4.09
CA ILE A 11 -0.21 2.16 -5.01
C ILE A 11 -1.22 3.23 -5.42
N CYS A 12 -1.49 3.35 -6.72
CA CYS A 12 -2.74 3.90 -7.32
C CYS A 12 -2.97 3.41 -8.78
N LEU A 13 -2.24 2.39 -9.25
CA LEU A 13 -2.08 2.11 -10.69
C LEU A 13 -2.81 0.85 -11.22
N LEU A 14 -3.72 0.26 -10.43
CA LEU A 14 -4.58 -0.86 -10.87
C LEU A 14 -5.86 -0.40 -11.59
N CYS A 15 -6.02 0.90 -11.82
CA CYS A 15 -7.27 1.48 -12.31
C CYS A 15 -7.31 1.69 -13.84
N PHE A 16 -6.16 1.72 -14.55
CA PHE A 16 -6.08 2.31 -15.91
C PHE A 16 -5.16 1.63 -16.93
N GLY A 17 -4.74 0.37 -16.74
CA GLY A 17 -3.94 -0.38 -17.71
C GLY A 17 -4.72 -1.54 -18.35
N CYS A 18 -4.76 -1.62 -19.69
CA CYS A 18 -5.51 -2.66 -20.39
C CYS A 18 -4.59 -3.73 -21.00
N VAL A 19 -3.95 -4.54 -20.17
CA VAL A 19 -3.09 -5.64 -20.63
C VAL A 19 -3.46 -6.95 -19.93
N SER A 20 -3.62 -8.02 -20.71
CA SER A 20 -3.74 -9.41 -20.23
C SER A 20 -2.53 -10.19 -20.72
N ILE A 21 -1.63 -10.59 -19.81
CA ILE A 21 -0.47 -11.44 -20.11
C ILE A 21 -0.33 -12.47 -18.97
N SER A 22 -0.06 -13.73 -19.37
CA SER A 22 0.29 -14.87 -18.51
C SER A 22 -0.64 -15.20 -17.33
N GLY A 23 -1.86 -15.66 -17.64
CA GLY A 23 -2.58 -16.65 -16.81
C GLY A 23 -3.15 -16.22 -15.46
N GLN A 24 -2.80 -15.04 -14.93
CA GLN A 24 -3.41 -14.46 -13.73
C GLN A 24 -4.17 -13.18 -14.09
N SER A 25 -5.42 -13.06 -13.65
CA SER A 25 -6.21 -11.85 -13.87
C SER A 25 -5.74 -10.72 -12.96
N VAL A 26 -5.21 -9.65 -13.54
CA VAL A 26 -5.04 -8.39 -12.81
C VAL A 26 -6.42 -7.80 -12.55
N PHE A 27 -6.72 -7.48 -11.29
CA PHE A 27 -7.95 -6.76 -10.95
C PHE A 27 -7.93 -5.36 -11.58
N LYS A 28 -8.94 -5.03 -12.41
CA LYS A 28 -9.13 -3.68 -12.94
C LYS A 28 -10.31 -3.03 -12.23
N VAL A 29 -10.12 -1.81 -11.74
CA VAL A 29 -11.20 -1.04 -11.08
C VAL A 29 -12.34 -0.70 -12.06
N GLN A 30 -12.06 -0.65 -13.35
CA GLN A 30 -13.06 -0.47 -14.43
C GLN A 30 -14.07 -1.62 -14.52
N ASP A 31 -13.75 -2.80 -13.97
CA ASP A 31 -14.65 -3.95 -13.93
C ASP A 31 -15.72 -3.82 -12.82
N VAL A 32 -15.59 -2.80 -11.95
CA VAL A 32 -16.47 -2.56 -10.79
C VAL A 32 -17.09 -1.15 -10.80
N LEU A 33 -16.44 -0.16 -11.43
CA LEU A 33 -16.86 1.23 -11.43
C LEU A 33 -17.38 1.71 -12.79
N SER A 34 -18.50 2.43 -12.78
CA SER A 34 -18.98 3.22 -13.91
C SER A 34 -18.10 4.44 -14.18
N LYS A 35 -18.21 5.04 -15.38
CA LYS A 35 -17.38 6.18 -15.81
C LYS A 35 -17.44 7.40 -14.86
N PRO A 36 -18.59 7.84 -14.33
CA PRO A 36 -18.63 8.92 -13.35
C PRO A 36 -17.87 8.59 -12.05
N GLN A 37 -17.97 7.36 -11.57
CA GLN A 37 -17.27 6.91 -10.36
C GLN A 37 -15.76 6.79 -10.58
N LEU A 38 -15.32 6.38 -11.77
CA LEU A 38 -13.91 6.40 -12.15
C LEU A 38 -13.37 7.84 -12.09
N ALA A 39 -14.13 8.84 -12.53
CA ALA A 39 -13.75 10.25 -12.42
C ALA A 39 -13.73 10.77 -10.97
N GLU A 40 -14.71 10.42 -10.12
CA GLU A 40 -14.68 10.78 -8.69
C GLU A 40 -13.51 10.07 -7.96
N LEU A 41 -13.22 8.81 -8.28
CA LEU A 41 -12.05 8.08 -7.78
C LEU A 41 -10.74 8.74 -8.24
N GLU A 42 -10.61 9.06 -9.53
CA GLU A 42 -9.48 9.81 -10.08
C GLU A 42 -9.30 11.15 -9.35
N GLN A 43 -10.38 11.86 -9.02
CA GLN A 43 -10.31 13.11 -8.26
C GLN A 43 -9.74 12.86 -6.86
N ALA A 44 -10.29 11.93 -6.08
CA ALA A 44 -9.79 11.59 -4.75
C ALA A 44 -8.30 11.19 -4.77
N VAL A 45 -7.96 10.34 -5.74
CA VAL A 45 -6.60 9.86 -6.01
C VAL A 45 -5.66 11.02 -6.38
N ASN A 46 -6.10 11.97 -7.21
CA ASN A 46 -5.34 13.16 -7.59
C ASN A 46 -5.12 14.14 -6.41
N LEU A 47 -6.09 14.29 -5.50
CA LEU A 47 -5.93 15.08 -4.27
C LEU A 47 -4.87 14.44 -3.35
N TYR A 48 -4.97 13.12 -3.13
CA TYR A 48 -3.96 12.37 -2.38
C TYR A 48 -2.56 12.52 -3.01
N TRP A 49 -2.47 12.52 -4.34
CA TRP A 49 -1.24 12.73 -5.10
C TRP A 49 -0.57 14.11 -4.90
N LYS A 50 -1.33 15.12 -4.45
CA LYS A 50 -0.88 16.49 -4.22
C LYS A 50 -0.70 16.84 -2.75
N TRP A 51 -0.87 15.87 -1.84
CA TRP A 51 -0.72 16.11 -0.40
C TRP A 51 0.67 16.67 -0.04
N ASP A 52 1.72 16.36 -0.80
CA ASP A 52 3.06 16.95 -0.60
C ASP A 52 3.15 18.47 -0.87
N LYS A 53 2.07 19.08 -1.37
CA LYS A 53 1.89 20.50 -1.73
C LYS A 53 0.71 21.16 -0.99
N ASP A 54 0.58 20.85 0.30
CA ASP A 54 -0.37 21.47 1.24
C ASP A 54 -1.87 21.14 1.00
N GLU A 55 -2.21 20.10 0.23
CA GLU A 55 -3.59 19.60 0.12
C GLU A 55 -3.95 18.62 1.27
N ASP A 56 -5.14 18.76 1.87
CA ASP A 56 -5.57 17.93 3.01
C ASP A 56 -6.00 16.51 2.56
N PRO A 57 -5.35 15.42 3.05
CA PRO A 57 -5.68 14.06 2.69
C PRO A 57 -7.08 13.63 3.16
N ASN A 58 -7.69 14.33 4.12
CA ASN A 58 -9.09 14.09 4.50
C ASN A 58 -10.02 14.27 3.31
N LYS A 59 -9.79 15.27 2.44
CA LYS A 59 -10.64 15.51 1.26
C LYS A 59 -10.65 14.34 0.30
N ALA A 60 -9.51 13.65 0.15
CA ALA A 60 -9.44 12.42 -0.65
C ALA A 60 -10.27 11.29 -0.02
N ILE A 61 -10.17 11.12 1.31
CA ILE A 61 -10.96 10.12 2.06
C ILE A 61 -12.46 10.45 2.02
N GLU A 62 -12.85 11.72 2.19
CA GLU A 62 -14.23 12.21 2.16
C GLU A 62 -14.91 11.96 0.80
N ILE A 63 -14.21 12.17 -0.32
CA ILE A 63 -14.75 11.84 -1.66
C ILE A 63 -15.00 10.33 -1.77
N LEU A 64 -14.09 9.49 -1.28
CA LEU A 64 -14.24 8.04 -1.31
C LEU A 64 -15.38 7.55 -0.40
N GLU A 65 -15.51 8.13 0.80
CA GLU A 65 -16.65 7.90 1.69
C GLU A 65 -17.96 8.36 1.05
N SER A 66 -17.96 9.44 0.25
CA SER A 66 -19.12 9.89 -0.53
C SER A 66 -19.49 8.91 -1.66
N ILE A 67 -18.52 8.38 -2.42
CA ILE A 67 -18.75 7.35 -3.44
C ILE A 67 -19.39 6.12 -2.79
N SER A 68 -18.84 5.62 -1.68
CA SER A 68 -19.40 4.46 -0.98
C SER A 68 -20.77 4.74 -0.33
N ALA A 69 -21.04 5.97 0.11
CA ALA A 69 -22.37 6.35 0.61
C ALA A 69 -23.44 6.37 -0.50
N LYS A 70 -23.06 6.75 -1.74
CA LYS A 70 -23.94 6.65 -2.92
C LYS A 70 -24.15 5.19 -3.34
N GLU A 71 -23.12 4.35 -3.19
CA GLU A 71 -23.11 2.97 -3.68
C GLU A 71 -22.56 1.98 -2.62
N PRO A 72 -23.41 1.50 -1.70
CA PRO A 72 -22.97 0.69 -0.55
C PRO A 72 -22.43 -0.70 -0.92
N ASP A 73 -22.72 -1.19 -2.13
CA ASP A 73 -22.21 -2.46 -2.66
C ASP A 73 -20.86 -2.31 -3.39
N ASN A 74 -20.28 -1.10 -3.41
CA ASN A 74 -18.98 -0.81 -4.00
C ASN A 74 -17.85 -0.85 -2.96
N TRP A 75 -17.21 -2.00 -2.81
CA TRP A 75 -16.09 -2.19 -1.87
C TRP A 75 -14.84 -1.37 -2.21
N VAL A 76 -14.67 -0.93 -3.45
CA VAL A 76 -13.43 -0.33 -3.97
C VAL A 76 -13.18 1.05 -3.35
N ALA A 77 -14.24 1.84 -3.18
CA ALA A 77 -14.12 3.17 -2.57
C ALA A 77 -13.68 3.09 -1.09
N ASP A 78 -14.30 2.21 -0.30
CA ASP A 78 -13.90 1.97 1.10
C ASP A 78 -12.49 1.37 1.19
N PHE A 79 -12.09 0.49 0.25
CA PHE A 79 -10.74 -0.06 0.20
C PHE A 79 -9.69 1.05 0.00
N TRP A 80 -9.92 1.94 -0.97
CA TRP A 80 -9.02 3.06 -1.22
C TRP A 80 -9.01 4.08 -0.08
N ALA A 81 -10.15 4.32 0.56
CA ALA A 81 -10.25 5.20 1.71
C ALA A 81 -9.44 4.63 2.89
N ALA A 82 -9.54 3.32 3.15
CA ALA A 82 -8.71 2.62 4.12
C ALA A 82 -7.22 2.71 3.77
N TYR A 83 -6.85 2.49 2.49
CA TYR A 83 -5.48 2.62 2.03
C TYR A 83 -4.93 4.03 2.28
N ILE A 84 -5.62 5.08 1.85
CA ILE A 84 -5.17 6.47 2.06
C ILE A 84 -5.03 6.75 3.56
N ALA A 85 -5.99 6.35 4.40
CA ALA A 85 -5.86 6.48 5.85
C ALA A 85 -4.58 5.80 6.40
N THR A 86 -4.22 4.60 5.93
CA THR A 86 -2.93 3.97 6.30
C THR A 86 -1.70 4.76 5.86
N GLN A 87 -1.77 5.45 4.72
CA GLN A 87 -0.70 6.33 4.26
C GLN A 87 -0.61 7.61 5.10
N VAL A 88 -1.72 8.07 5.69
CA VAL A 88 -1.69 9.22 6.61
C VAL A 88 -0.94 8.90 7.90
N ILE A 89 -1.15 7.69 8.46
CA ILE A 89 -0.44 7.21 9.66
C ILE A 89 1.08 7.16 9.45
N LEU A 90 1.55 6.82 8.25
CA LEU A 90 3.00 6.74 7.95
C LEU A 90 3.71 8.09 8.12
N ILE A 91 3.05 9.17 7.71
CA ILE A 91 3.55 10.55 7.84
C ILE A 91 3.28 11.07 9.26
N ASN A 92 2.07 10.88 9.78
CA ASN A 92 1.63 11.36 11.08
C ASN A 92 1.40 10.20 12.07
N LYS A 93 2.49 9.61 12.54
CA LYS A 93 2.50 8.41 13.39
C LYS A 93 1.86 8.58 14.77
N GLU A 94 1.59 9.81 15.18
CA GLU A 94 0.97 10.16 16.46
C GLU A 94 -0.56 10.26 16.36
N ASN A 95 -1.11 10.41 15.14
CA ASN A 95 -2.56 10.47 14.95
C ASN A 95 -3.17 9.05 14.87
N THR A 96 -3.79 8.63 15.96
CA THR A 96 -4.46 7.34 16.09
C THR A 96 -5.80 7.24 15.36
N ASP A 97 -6.43 8.36 15.04
CA ASP A 97 -7.77 8.41 14.45
C ASP A 97 -7.76 7.79 13.05
N TYR A 98 -6.68 8.00 12.27
CA TYR A 98 -6.52 7.35 10.98
C TYR A 98 -6.30 5.83 11.08
N LEU A 99 -5.76 5.31 12.18
CA LEU A 99 -5.63 3.86 12.39
C LEU A 99 -7.02 3.24 12.56
N GLU A 100 -7.82 3.81 13.46
CA GLU A 100 -9.18 3.35 13.74
C GLU A 100 -10.11 3.57 12.52
N LYS A 101 -9.93 4.68 11.78
CA LYS A 101 -10.62 4.94 10.51
C LYS A 101 -10.21 3.94 9.42
N SER A 102 -8.91 3.63 9.27
CA SER A 102 -8.44 2.64 8.28
C SER A 102 -9.01 1.25 8.52
N GLU A 103 -9.15 0.84 9.78
CA GLU A 103 -9.76 -0.43 10.16
C GLU A 103 -11.25 -0.48 9.85
N LYS A 104 -12.00 0.55 10.25
CA LYS A 104 -13.43 0.64 10.00
C LYS A 104 -13.76 0.61 8.50
N LEU A 105 -12.97 1.32 7.70
CA LEU A 105 -13.12 1.36 6.24
C LEU A 105 -12.75 0.01 5.60
N LEU A 106 -11.67 -0.65 6.03
CA LEU A 106 -11.28 -1.96 5.50
C LEU A 106 -12.25 -3.08 5.89
N GLU A 107 -12.83 -3.01 7.09
CA GLU A 107 -13.86 -3.94 7.55
C GLU A 107 -15.15 -3.77 6.72
N LYS A 108 -15.63 -2.54 6.55
CA LYS A 108 -16.77 -2.22 5.67
C LYS A 108 -16.51 -2.70 4.23
N SER A 109 -15.33 -2.40 3.68
CA SER A 109 -14.91 -2.89 2.36
C SER A 109 -14.89 -4.42 2.28
N THR A 110 -14.40 -5.11 3.33
CA THR A 110 -14.39 -6.58 3.42
C THR A 110 -15.81 -7.14 3.39
N GLN A 111 -16.73 -6.58 4.19
CA GLN A 111 -18.11 -7.02 4.26
C GLN A 111 -18.82 -6.89 2.92
N THR A 112 -18.65 -5.76 2.24
CA THR A 112 -19.19 -5.55 0.90
C THR A 112 -18.53 -6.49 -0.13
N PHE A 113 -17.20 -6.62 -0.12
CA PHE A 113 -16.46 -7.55 -1.00
C PHE A 113 -16.91 -9.00 -0.83
N SER A 114 -17.23 -9.44 0.38
CA SER A 114 -17.67 -10.81 0.65
C SER A 114 -18.98 -11.22 -0.05
N ARG A 115 -19.81 -10.24 -0.45
CA ARG A 115 -21.06 -10.47 -1.20
C ARG A 115 -20.82 -10.76 -2.68
N ASN A 116 -19.75 -10.20 -3.25
CA ASN A 116 -19.36 -10.38 -4.65
C ASN A 116 -17.82 -10.43 -4.77
N PRO A 117 -17.19 -11.54 -4.35
CA PRO A 117 -15.74 -11.61 -4.21
C PRO A 117 -15.04 -11.75 -5.57
N ILE A 118 -14.14 -10.81 -5.86
CA ILE A 118 -13.25 -10.86 -7.02
C ILE A 118 -11.91 -11.46 -6.55
N THR A 119 -11.63 -12.72 -6.88
CA THR A 119 -10.48 -13.49 -6.36
C THR A 119 -9.13 -12.80 -6.55
N SER A 120 -8.94 -12.06 -7.65
CA SER A 120 -7.70 -11.31 -7.91
C SER A 120 -7.51 -10.08 -7.01
N ALA A 121 -8.57 -9.59 -6.36
CA ALA A 121 -8.49 -8.50 -5.38
C ALA A 121 -8.18 -8.99 -3.95
N THR A 122 -8.50 -10.24 -3.60
CA THR A 122 -8.27 -10.82 -2.25
C THR A 122 -6.85 -10.63 -1.70
N PRO A 123 -5.75 -10.77 -2.48
CA PRO A 123 -4.39 -10.53 -1.98
C PRO A 123 -4.15 -9.11 -1.48
N TYR A 124 -4.85 -8.11 -2.03
CA TYR A 124 -4.70 -6.70 -1.61
C TYR A 124 -5.35 -6.41 -0.27
N PHE A 125 -6.48 -7.06 0.04
CA PHE A 125 -7.10 -7.01 1.38
C PHE A 125 -6.14 -7.56 2.45
N HIS A 126 -5.54 -8.73 2.18
CA HIS A 126 -4.52 -9.32 3.06
C HIS A 126 -3.31 -8.38 3.25
N GLY A 127 -2.79 -7.80 2.18
CA GLY A 127 -1.70 -6.81 2.26
C GLY A 127 -2.06 -5.58 3.10
N LEU A 128 -3.28 -5.06 2.96
CA LEU A 128 -3.71 -3.87 3.71
C LEU A 128 -3.99 -4.18 5.18
N ARG A 129 -4.55 -5.36 5.51
CA ARG A 129 -4.65 -5.84 6.91
C ARG A 129 -3.28 -6.02 7.55
N SER A 130 -2.33 -6.61 6.83
CA SER A 130 -0.94 -6.71 7.29
C SER A 130 -0.37 -5.33 7.63
N LEU A 131 -0.58 -4.33 6.76
CA LEU A 131 -0.12 -2.96 6.98
C LEU A 131 -0.76 -2.30 8.21
N ILE A 132 -2.08 -2.45 8.39
CA ILE A 132 -2.82 -1.96 9.58
C ILE A 132 -2.30 -2.61 10.87
N TYR A 133 -2.15 -3.95 10.88
CA TYR A 133 -1.64 -4.66 12.06
C TYR A 133 -0.20 -4.25 12.42
N ARG A 134 0.62 -3.83 11.44
CA ARG A 134 1.94 -3.23 11.72
C ARG A 134 1.82 -1.93 12.51
N PHE A 135 0.94 -1.01 12.12
CA PHE A 135 0.72 0.22 12.86
C PHE A 135 0.15 -0.02 14.25
N LYS A 136 -0.78 -0.98 14.40
CA LYS A 136 -1.19 -1.45 15.73
C LYS A 136 -0.02 -1.94 16.56
N SER A 137 0.81 -2.84 16.05
CA SER A 137 1.97 -3.33 16.79
C SER A 137 2.91 -2.17 17.19
N GLY A 138 3.18 -1.22 16.28
CA GLY A 138 3.97 -0.01 16.56
C GLY A 138 3.41 0.87 17.68
N ARG A 139 2.08 1.02 17.79
CA ARG A 139 1.42 1.74 18.90
C ARG A 139 1.71 1.06 20.24
N PHE A 140 1.67 -0.27 20.31
CA PHE A 140 1.93 -1.01 21.55
C PHE A 140 3.41 -0.98 22.00
N VAL A 141 4.37 -0.75 21.09
CA VAL A 141 5.76 -0.45 21.47
C VAL A 141 5.84 0.82 22.34
N GLN A 142 5.10 1.87 21.97
CA GLN A 142 5.09 3.14 22.72
C GLN A 142 4.42 2.99 24.11
N LEU A 143 3.50 2.04 24.23
CA LEU A 143 2.78 1.74 25.47
C LEU A 143 3.50 0.71 26.37
N ASN A 144 4.68 0.21 25.97
CA ASN A 144 5.38 -0.92 26.60
C ASN A 144 4.54 -2.21 26.72
N ASP A 145 3.48 -2.35 25.92
CA ASP A 145 2.60 -3.51 25.92
C ASP A 145 3.16 -4.60 24.98
N ARG A 146 4.10 -5.37 25.51
CA ARG A 146 4.76 -6.45 24.78
C ARG A 146 3.78 -7.49 24.23
N LYS A 147 2.72 -7.83 24.99
CA LYS A 147 1.76 -8.87 24.61
C LYS A 147 0.96 -8.45 23.37
N ASN A 148 0.43 -7.24 23.36
CA ASN A 148 -0.30 -6.73 22.19
C ASN A 148 0.64 -6.42 21.02
N TYR A 149 1.87 -5.95 21.28
CA TYR A 149 2.91 -5.83 20.25
C TYR A 149 3.15 -7.16 19.51
N GLU A 150 3.46 -8.25 20.23
CA GLU A 150 3.70 -9.57 19.66
C GLU A 150 2.44 -10.09 18.94
N THR A 151 1.25 -9.97 19.56
CA THR A 151 -0.02 -10.41 18.97
C THR A 151 -0.32 -9.73 17.63
N PHE A 152 -0.16 -8.42 17.51
CA PHE A 152 -0.43 -7.70 16.24
C PHE A 152 0.71 -7.87 15.23
N ARG A 153 1.95 -8.06 15.67
CA ARG A 153 3.08 -8.40 14.80
C ARG A 153 2.86 -9.75 14.13
N ASP A 154 2.42 -10.75 14.86
CA ASP A 154 2.22 -12.10 14.32
C ASP A 154 1.04 -12.13 13.34
N LYS A 155 -0.08 -11.45 13.66
CA LYS A 155 -1.19 -11.22 12.71
C LYS A 155 -0.75 -10.50 11.44
N ALA A 156 0.14 -9.52 11.54
CA ALA A 156 0.66 -8.83 10.36
C ALA A 156 1.47 -9.75 9.44
N VAL A 157 2.23 -10.69 10.01
CA VAL A 157 3.00 -11.70 9.27
C VAL A 157 2.07 -12.75 8.65
N GLU A 158 1.06 -13.21 9.39
CA GLU A 158 0.05 -14.15 8.90
C GLU A 158 -0.69 -13.60 7.67
N GLU A 159 -1.24 -12.39 7.77
CA GLU A 159 -1.95 -11.71 6.68
C GLU A 159 -1.05 -11.53 5.45
N LEU A 160 0.22 -11.10 5.63
CA LEU A 160 1.16 -10.98 4.50
C LEU A 160 1.42 -12.34 3.82
N ASN A 161 1.65 -13.39 4.60
CA ASN A 161 1.88 -14.72 4.08
C ASN A 161 0.64 -15.28 3.35
N ASN A 162 -0.56 -14.99 3.83
CA ASN A 162 -1.81 -15.40 3.17
C ASN A 162 -2.00 -14.66 1.84
N GLY A 163 -1.71 -13.35 1.78
CA GLY A 163 -1.66 -12.62 0.52
C GLY A 163 -0.64 -13.20 -0.48
N ILE A 164 0.59 -13.49 -0.02
CA ILE A 164 1.67 -14.01 -0.89
C ILE A 164 1.34 -15.41 -1.42
N LYS A 165 0.70 -16.28 -0.64
CA LYS A 165 0.24 -17.60 -1.11
C LYS A 165 -0.79 -17.47 -2.25
N LEU A 166 -1.66 -16.46 -2.20
CA LEU A 166 -2.70 -16.23 -3.21
C LEU A 166 -2.16 -15.55 -4.47
N ASN A 167 -1.25 -14.60 -4.33
CA ASN A 167 -0.55 -13.98 -5.46
C ASN A 167 0.89 -13.59 -5.08
N PRO A 168 1.88 -14.47 -5.36
CA PRO A 168 3.30 -14.20 -5.07
C PRO A 168 3.93 -13.21 -6.06
N GLU A 169 3.21 -12.82 -7.10
CA GLU A 169 3.65 -11.83 -8.11
C GLU A 169 3.07 -10.44 -7.84
N ASN A 170 2.25 -10.27 -6.79
CA ASN A 170 1.69 -8.99 -6.42
C ASN A 170 2.78 -8.02 -5.90
N PRO A 171 3.06 -6.90 -6.60
CA PRO A 171 4.14 -6.00 -6.23
C PRO A 171 3.93 -5.29 -4.89
N PHE A 172 2.68 -5.09 -4.45
CA PHE A 172 2.41 -4.54 -3.12
C PHE A 172 2.92 -5.47 -2.02
N LEU A 173 2.68 -6.77 -2.16
CA LEU A 173 3.08 -7.77 -1.18
C LEU A 173 4.59 -7.98 -1.17
N MET A 174 5.25 -7.88 -2.33
CA MET A 174 6.72 -7.84 -2.41
C MET A 174 7.30 -6.63 -1.67
N VAL A 175 6.71 -5.45 -1.82
CA VAL A 175 7.15 -4.23 -1.10
C VAL A 175 6.97 -4.39 0.42
N LEU A 176 5.85 -4.95 0.88
CA LEU A 176 5.64 -5.28 2.30
C LEU A 176 6.64 -6.32 2.82
N ALA A 177 6.93 -7.38 2.05
CA ALA A 177 7.89 -8.41 2.43
C ALA A 177 9.33 -7.88 2.48
N ALA A 178 9.73 -7.05 1.51
CA ALA A 178 11.02 -6.38 1.51
C ALA A 178 11.17 -5.41 2.70
N THR A 179 10.10 -4.69 3.04
CA THR A 179 10.06 -3.83 4.24
C THR A 179 10.29 -4.66 5.52
N ASP A 180 9.74 -5.87 5.60
CA ASP A 180 9.94 -6.77 6.74
C ASP A 180 11.36 -7.32 6.85
N ILE A 181 11.96 -7.72 5.72
CA ILE A 181 13.34 -8.22 5.71
C ILE A 181 14.30 -7.09 6.11
N GLY A 182 14.11 -5.88 5.56
CA GLY A 182 14.92 -4.70 5.87
C GLY A 182 14.80 -4.22 7.33
N ASN A 183 13.63 -4.41 7.96
CA ASN A 183 13.43 -4.08 9.37
C ASN A 183 13.97 -5.15 10.34
N LYS A 184 14.20 -6.40 9.90
CA LYS A 184 14.58 -7.52 10.77
C LYS A 184 16.09 -7.63 11.04
N ASN A 185 16.96 -7.10 10.17
CA ASN A 185 18.42 -7.08 10.39
C ASN A 185 19.10 -5.98 9.57
N GLN A 186 19.92 -5.12 10.21
CA GLN A 186 20.69 -4.06 9.52
C GLN A 186 22.16 -4.42 9.23
N GLY A 187 22.61 -5.66 9.55
CA GLY A 187 24.03 -6.03 9.54
C GLY A 187 24.47 -7.08 8.52
N ASP A 188 23.56 -7.84 7.90
CA ASP A 188 23.91 -8.91 6.96
C ASP A 188 23.64 -8.54 5.49
N SER A 189 24.69 -8.62 4.69
CA SER A 189 24.67 -8.46 3.23
C SER A 189 23.64 -9.36 2.52
N GLY A 190 23.38 -10.58 3.01
CA GLY A 190 22.40 -11.49 2.40
C GLY A 190 20.96 -10.95 2.50
N HIS A 191 20.60 -10.39 3.65
CA HIS A 191 19.29 -9.74 3.86
C HIS A 191 19.14 -8.50 2.97
N ILE A 192 20.19 -7.70 2.85
CA ILE A 192 20.24 -6.51 1.98
C ILE A 192 19.97 -6.88 0.51
N LEU A 193 20.65 -7.91 0.00
CA LEU A 193 20.45 -8.39 -1.37
C LEU A 193 19.02 -8.91 -1.59
N ALA A 194 18.44 -9.61 -0.61
CA ALA A 194 17.04 -10.07 -0.69
C ALA A 194 16.03 -8.91 -0.74
N VAL A 195 16.24 -7.83 0.03
CA VAL A 195 15.44 -6.60 -0.05
C VAL A 195 15.53 -5.98 -1.44
N VAL A 196 16.75 -5.77 -1.96
CA VAL A 196 16.96 -5.16 -3.28
C VAL A 196 16.31 -5.99 -4.39
N ALA A 197 16.48 -7.32 -4.37
CA ALA A 197 15.91 -8.22 -5.37
C ALA A 197 14.37 -8.20 -5.37
N LEU A 198 13.74 -8.20 -4.19
CA LEU A 198 12.27 -8.10 -4.07
C LEU A 198 11.75 -6.75 -4.55
N LEU A 199 12.44 -5.65 -4.24
CA LEU A 199 12.03 -4.30 -4.65
C LEU A 199 12.19 -4.07 -6.17
N GLU A 200 13.25 -4.58 -6.79
CA GLU A 200 13.37 -4.56 -8.26
C GLU A 200 12.37 -5.51 -8.94
N LYS A 201 12.03 -6.68 -8.35
CA LYS A 201 10.93 -7.51 -8.86
C LYS A 201 9.61 -6.73 -8.81
N ALA A 202 9.27 -6.12 -7.67
CA ALA A 202 8.05 -5.32 -7.51
C ALA A 202 7.98 -4.16 -8.51
N ARG A 203 9.09 -3.44 -8.71
CA ARG A 203 9.22 -2.37 -9.70
C ARG A 203 8.95 -2.85 -11.13
N ASN A 204 9.44 -4.04 -11.49
CA ASN A 204 9.23 -4.61 -12.81
C ASN A 204 7.79 -5.13 -13.00
N GLU A 205 7.16 -5.71 -11.99
CA GLU A 205 5.73 -6.05 -12.04
C GLU A 205 4.85 -4.80 -12.19
N TYR A 206 5.14 -3.70 -11.47
CA TYR A 206 4.42 -2.43 -11.67
C TYR A 206 4.54 -1.93 -13.11
N LYS A 207 5.73 -1.97 -13.72
CA LYS A 207 5.92 -1.53 -15.13
C LYS A 207 5.07 -2.32 -16.13
N LYS A 208 4.80 -3.62 -15.90
CA LYS A 208 3.99 -4.45 -16.81
C LYS A 208 2.52 -4.01 -16.86
N VAL A 209 1.99 -3.47 -15.76
CA VAL A 209 0.57 -3.15 -15.60
C VAL A 209 0.21 -1.76 -16.12
N THR A 210 1.20 -0.96 -16.52
CA THR A 210 1.04 0.50 -16.64
C THR A 210 1.59 1.07 -17.95
N GLU A 211 0.70 1.60 -18.78
CA GLU A 211 1.05 2.26 -20.06
C GLU A 211 1.59 3.70 -19.90
N ARG A 212 1.62 4.24 -18.66
CA ARG A 212 2.25 5.55 -18.40
C ARG A 212 3.77 5.44 -18.33
N SER A 213 4.42 6.55 -18.68
CA SER A 213 5.88 6.71 -18.62
C SER A 213 6.45 6.13 -17.33
N PRO A 214 7.54 5.32 -17.39
CA PRO A 214 8.21 4.86 -16.20
C PRO A 214 8.49 6.00 -15.23
N ALA A 215 8.89 7.20 -15.69
CA ALA A 215 9.22 8.32 -14.80
C ALA A 215 8.13 8.64 -13.74
N ASP A 216 6.84 8.62 -14.11
CA ASP A 216 5.74 8.99 -13.21
C ASP A 216 5.47 7.93 -12.13
N ILE A 217 5.77 6.68 -12.45
CA ILE A 217 5.50 5.48 -11.65
C ILE A 217 6.71 5.12 -10.80
N THR A 218 7.88 5.31 -11.40
CA THR A 218 9.17 5.11 -10.76
C THR A 218 9.40 6.23 -9.77
N TYR A 219 8.95 7.48 -9.97
CA TYR A 219 9.08 8.54 -8.96
C TYR A 219 8.46 8.16 -7.61
N LEU A 220 7.26 7.59 -7.56
CA LEU A 220 6.61 7.21 -6.29
C LEU A 220 7.24 5.97 -5.65
N ASN A 221 7.38 4.89 -6.43
CA ASN A 221 8.01 3.68 -5.94
C ASN A 221 9.47 3.95 -5.54
N GLU A 222 10.22 4.78 -6.26
CA GLU A 222 11.52 5.28 -5.82
C GLU A 222 11.43 6.21 -4.61
N HIS A 223 10.39 7.02 -4.39
CA HIS A 223 10.32 7.77 -3.13
C HIS A 223 10.18 6.85 -1.90
N TRP A 224 9.57 5.67 -2.02
CA TRP A 224 9.56 4.66 -0.96
C TRP A 224 10.81 3.74 -0.95
N ILE A 225 11.28 3.33 -2.12
CA ILE A 225 12.34 2.32 -2.33
C ILE A 225 13.74 2.95 -2.40
N SER A 226 13.89 4.17 -2.93
CA SER A 226 15.17 4.88 -3.07
C SER A 226 15.83 5.21 -1.73
N PRO A 227 15.14 5.49 -0.61
CA PRO A 227 15.78 5.51 0.71
C PRO A 227 16.46 4.20 1.08
N TRP A 228 15.90 3.06 0.66
CA TRP A 228 16.53 1.76 0.84
C TRP A 228 17.65 1.56 -0.19
N LEU A 229 17.38 1.66 -1.50
CA LEU A 229 18.40 1.50 -2.54
C LEU A 229 19.61 2.44 -2.33
N LYS A 230 19.42 3.73 -1.99
CA LYS A 230 20.52 4.67 -1.73
C LYS A 230 21.30 4.38 -0.46
N ARG A 231 20.71 3.70 0.54
CA ARG A 231 21.44 3.21 1.74
C ARG A 231 22.20 1.91 1.47
N LEU A 232 21.79 1.16 0.45
CA LEU A 232 22.28 -0.19 0.14
C LEU A 232 23.21 -0.21 -1.08
N SER A 233 23.20 0.85 -1.90
CA SER A 233 24.26 1.11 -2.89
C SER A 233 25.60 1.26 -2.17
N PRO A 234 26.67 0.56 -2.61
CA PRO A 234 28.01 0.87 -2.14
C PRO A 234 28.35 2.33 -2.47
N PRO A 235 29.16 3.02 -1.64
CA PRO A 235 29.61 4.36 -1.96
C PRO A 235 30.29 4.36 -3.33
N PRO A 236 30.13 5.42 -4.15
CA PRO A 236 30.78 5.50 -5.45
C PRO A 236 32.28 5.33 -5.24
N LEU A 237 32.90 4.40 -5.97
CA LEU A 237 34.34 4.19 -5.94
C LEU A 237 35.02 5.50 -6.36
N THR A 238 35.59 6.20 -5.39
CA THR A 238 36.41 7.39 -5.61
C THR A 238 37.64 6.96 -6.39
N LYS A 239 37.80 7.52 -7.59
CA LYS A 239 39.05 7.49 -8.35
C LYS A 239 40.11 8.36 -7.69
#